data_AF-A0A5N9BMQ6-F1
#
_entry.id   AF-A0A5N9BMQ6-F1
#
_cell.length_a   1.000
_cell.length_b   1.000
_cell.length_c   1.000
_cell.angle_alpha   90.00
_cell.angle_beta   90.00
_cell.angle_gamma   90.00
#
_symmetry.space_group_name_H-M   'P 1'
#
loop_
_entity.id
_entity.type
_entity.pdbx_description
1 polymer ?
#
loop_
_entity_poly.entity_id
_entity_poly.type
_entity_poly.pdbx_seq_one_letter_code
_entity_poly.pdbx_strand_id
1 'polypeptide(L)'
;NFIGDRYHNISHRSVDMVGQGPSGSGRRDMQEREGATALDISFPERGHGTITFLRADDKVIPAYQHSKIVSEYFAHCEMERRKNYGQWARLVPGPSTVFPNMSYLPRQPRTISAWHPRGPDSHEAWRWFLIDKNAPAEVKEFLRHYYISYSGPAGLTEQDDMENWNYAHNASQGVIARRFPYNYQMGMGFDGPPVDTDGLDMPGKIRNVTAAKATEHNQRGFYQRWSEFMNVGDWDTLATWRNGHANGTNTGNGKAL
;
A
#
# COMPACT_ATOMS: atom_id res chain seq x y z
N ASN A 1 5.55 5.30 6.59
CA ASN A 1 5.28 5.68 5.19
C ASN A 1 4.50 4.57 4.46
N PHE A 2 5.12 3.60 3.78
CA PHE A 2 4.42 2.65 2.88
C PHE A 2 3.25 1.84 3.45
N ILE A 3 3.25 1.49 4.75
CA ILE A 3 2.23 0.61 5.32
C ILE A 3 0.82 1.24 5.43
N GLY A 4 0.72 2.57 5.41
CA GLY A 4 -0.54 3.25 5.75
C GLY A 4 -0.51 4.78 5.71
N ASP A 5 0.60 5.41 5.31
CA ASP A 5 0.71 6.87 5.39
C ASP A 5 -0.01 7.56 4.23
N ARG A 6 -1.31 7.79 4.39
CA ARG A 6 -2.08 8.64 3.47
C ARG A 6 -1.87 10.14 3.73
N TYR A 7 -1.41 10.48 4.93
CA TYR A 7 -1.41 11.85 5.43
C TYR A 7 -0.26 12.67 4.84
N HIS A 8 0.87 12.05 4.56
CA HIS A 8 2.03 12.73 3.93
C HIS A 8 1.78 13.19 2.49
N ASN A 9 0.60 12.95 1.90
CA ASN A 9 0.34 13.28 0.49
C ASN A 9 0.63 14.73 0.11
N ILE A 10 0.62 15.65 1.09
CA ILE A 10 1.02 17.04 0.91
C ILE A 10 2.49 17.19 0.47
N SER A 11 3.39 16.27 0.84
CA SER A 11 4.80 16.30 0.39
C SER A 11 4.92 16.17 -1.12
N HIS A 12 4.00 15.44 -1.75
CA HIS A 12 3.98 15.19 -3.18
C HIS A 12 3.29 16.28 -4.00
N ARG A 13 3.00 17.44 -3.39
CA ARG A 13 2.21 18.51 -4.05
C ARG A 13 2.88 19.04 -5.31
N SER A 14 4.21 19.15 -5.31
CA SER A 14 5.02 19.55 -6.47
C SER A 14 4.83 18.58 -7.64
N VAL A 15 4.89 17.28 -7.39
CA VAL A 15 4.68 16.21 -8.39
C VAL A 15 3.27 16.25 -8.93
N ASP A 16 2.28 16.42 -8.06
CA ASP A 16 0.87 16.55 -8.46
C ASP A 16 0.64 17.78 -9.35
N MET A 17 1.35 18.89 -9.12
CA MET A 17 1.27 20.10 -9.95
C MET A 17 1.91 19.93 -11.32
N VAL A 18 3.04 19.21 -11.41
CA VAL A 18 3.67 18.87 -12.69
C VAL A 18 2.81 17.89 -13.49
N GLY A 19 1.92 17.15 -12.82
CA GLY A 19 1.00 16.24 -13.49
C GLY A 19 1.70 15.02 -14.07
N GLN A 20 2.71 14.50 -13.37
CA GLN A 20 3.48 13.31 -13.73
C GLN A 20 2.63 12.01 -13.54
N GLY A 21 1.40 12.03 -14.01
CA GLY A 21 0.56 10.85 -14.15
C GLY A 21 0.98 10.03 -15.38
N PRO A 22 0.64 8.74 -15.42
CA PRO A 22 0.92 7.88 -16.56
C PRO A 22 0.25 8.36 -17.86
N SER A 23 -0.81 9.16 -17.77
CA SER A 23 -1.46 9.76 -18.94
C SER A 23 -0.81 11.08 -19.40
N GLY A 24 0.29 11.51 -18.76
CA GLY A 24 0.97 12.78 -19.05
C GLY A 24 0.23 14.03 -18.54
N SER A 25 -0.84 13.83 -17.77
CA SER A 25 -1.59 14.90 -17.12
C SER A 25 -2.21 14.41 -15.82
N GLY A 26 -2.31 15.33 -14.85
CA GLY A 26 -2.91 15.08 -13.54
C GLY A 26 -2.18 14.02 -12.70
N ARG A 27 -2.80 13.64 -11.60
CA ARG A 27 -2.29 12.62 -10.67
C ARG A 27 -2.76 11.23 -11.10
N ARG A 28 -1.87 10.24 -10.92
CA ARG A 28 -1.99 8.87 -11.45
C ARG A 28 -3.23 8.05 -11.07
N ASP A 29 -3.91 8.40 -9.99
CA ASP A 29 -4.87 7.54 -9.31
C ASP A 29 -6.21 8.23 -8.98
N MET A 30 -6.38 9.50 -9.35
CA MET A 30 -7.56 10.30 -8.95
C MET A 30 -8.87 9.75 -9.54
N GLN A 31 -8.90 9.48 -10.85
CA GLN A 31 -10.11 8.99 -11.52
C GLN A 31 -10.47 7.58 -11.02
N GLU A 32 -9.47 6.72 -10.83
CA GLU A 32 -9.68 5.31 -10.40
C GLU A 32 -10.20 5.17 -8.97
N ARG A 33 -10.03 6.21 -8.16
CA ARG A 33 -10.47 6.28 -6.76
C ARG A 33 -11.68 7.17 -6.55
N GLU A 34 -12.17 7.81 -7.61
CA GLU A 34 -13.34 8.69 -7.52
C GLU A 34 -14.56 7.89 -7.06
N GLY A 35 -15.20 8.37 -5.98
CA GLY A 35 -16.34 7.68 -5.35
C GLY A 35 -16.01 6.37 -4.65
N ALA A 36 -14.74 5.94 -4.60
CA ALA A 36 -14.35 4.70 -3.93
C ALA A 36 -14.32 4.85 -2.41
N THR A 37 -14.68 3.79 -1.69
CA THR A 37 -14.48 3.68 -0.25
C THR A 37 -13.00 3.47 0.04
N ALA A 38 -12.37 4.38 0.78
CA ALA A 38 -10.98 4.26 1.19
C ALA A 38 -10.87 3.38 2.44
N LEU A 39 -10.06 2.33 2.37
CA LEU A 39 -9.90 1.31 3.40
C LEU A 39 -8.44 1.17 3.84
N ASP A 40 -8.20 1.12 5.15
CA ASP A 40 -6.92 0.70 5.70
C ASP A 40 -7.10 -0.67 6.36
N ILE A 41 -6.30 -1.64 5.93
CA ILE A 41 -6.41 -3.03 6.36
C ILE A 41 -5.12 -3.38 7.10
N SER A 42 -5.26 -3.72 8.38
CA SER A 42 -4.15 -4.16 9.22
C SER A 42 -4.26 -5.65 9.53
N PHE A 43 -3.11 -6.32 9.61
CA PHE A 43 -2.97 -7.69 10.11
C PHE A 43 -2.03 -7.65 11.32
N PRO A 44 -2.47 -7.15 12.49
CA PRO A 44 -1.58 -6.89 13.63
C PRO A 44 -0.83 -8.13 14.10
N GLU A 45 -1.48 -9.29 14.04
CA GLU A 45 -0.89 -10.58 14.42
C GLU A 45 0.30 -10.97 13.54
N ARG A 46 0.42 -10.39 12.33
CA ARG A 46 1.57 -10.56 11.43
C ARG A 46 2.37 -9.28 11.19
N GLY A 47 1.90 -8.14 11.70
CA GLY A 47 2.48 -6.81 11.49
C GLY A 47 2.31 -6.26 10.07
N HIS A 48 1.50 -6.89 9.21
CA HIS A 48 1.32 -6.45 7.83
C HIS A 48 0.25 -5.35 7.75
N GLY A 49 0.28 -4.56 6.69
CA GLY A 49 -0.75 -3.57 6.44
C GLY A 49 -0.78 -3.09 4.99
N THR A 50 -1.97 -2.66 4.58
CA THR A 50 -2.20 -2.13 3.23
C THR A 50 -3.24 -1.02 3.23
N ILE A 51 -3.03 -0.07 2.31
CA ILE A 51 -4.02 0.91 1.87
C ILE A 51 -4.79 0.28 0.70
N THR A 52 -6.10 0.37 0.72
CA THR A 52 -6.95 -0.14 -0.36
C THR A 52 -8.10 0.83 -0.65
N PHE A 53 -8.68 0.72 -1.84
CA PHE A 53 -9.88 1.45 -2.23
C PHE A 53 -10.87 0.45 -2.84
N LEU A 54 -12.10 0.44 -2.34
CA LEU A 54 -13.19 -0.37 -2.86
C LEU A 54 -14.08 0.51 -3.73
N ARG A 55 -14.13 0.23 -5.03
CA ARG A 55 -14.98 0.99 -5.96
C ARG A 55 -16.44 0.61 -5.80
N ALA A 56 -17.34 1.59 -5.85
CA ALA A 56 -18.78 1.35 -5.79
C ALA A 56 -19.28 0.54 -7.00
N ASP A 57 -18.70 0.78 -8.17
CA ASP A 57 -19.03 0.11 -9.43
C ASP A 57 -17.80 -0.53 -10.09
N ASP A 58 -18.05 -1.26 -11.17
CA ASP A 58 -17.04 -1.77 -12.07
C ASP A 58 -16.91 -0.87 -13.32
N LYS A 59 -17.10 0.44 -13.27
CA LYS A 59 -16.93 1.28 -14.47
C LYS A 59 -15.51 1.16 -15.04
N VAL A 60 -15.34 1.03 -16.36
CA VAL A 60 -14.01 1.08 -16.96
C VAL A 60 -13.57 2.54 -17.03
N ILE A 61 -12.36 2.83 -16.53
CA ILE A 61 -11.77 4.17 -16.60
C ILE A 61 -10.64 4.10 -17.63
N PRO A 62 -10.78 4.77 -18.78
CA PRO A 62 -9.71 4.82 -19.77
C PRO A 62 -8.44 5.42 -19.17
N ALA A 63 -7.30 4.76 -19.37
CA ALA A 63 -6.00 5.22 -18.92
C ALA A 63 -4.98 5.16 -20.07
N TYR A 64 -3.86 5.88 -19.97
CA TYR A 64 -2.77 5.82 -20.95
C TYR A 64 -3.14 6.20 -22.39
N GLN A 65 -4.05 7.16 -22.56
CA GLN A 65 -4.63 7.51 -23.87
C GLN A 65 -3.65 8.18 -24.85
N HIS A 66 -2.41 8.46 -24.45
CA HIS A 66 -1.38 9.06 -25.32
C HIS A 66 -0.75 8.06 -26.30
N SER A 67 -0.91 6.75 -26.07
CA SER A 67 -0.53 5.71 -27.01
C SER A 67 -1.68 4.71 -27.16
N LYS A 68 -2.04 4.41 -28.41
CA LYS A 68 -3.06 3.41 -28.72
C LYS A 68 -2.64 2.03 -28.20
N ILE A 69 -1.39 1.63 -28.41
CA ILE A 69 -0.87 0.32 -27.99
C ILE A 69 -0.87 0.21 -26.46
N VAL A 70 -0.47 1.26 -25.74
CA VAL A 70 -0.46 1.27 -24.28
C VAL A 70 -1.88 1.26 -23.71
N SER A 71 -2.78 2.08 -24.26
CA SER A 71 -4.19 2.12 -23.90
C SER A 71 -4.89 0.77 -24.10
N GLU A 72 -4.74 0.16 -25.28
CA GLU A 72 -5.34 -1.15 -25.60
C GLU A 72 -4.81 -2.26 -24.69
N TYR A 73 -3.51 -2.23 -24.36
CA TYR A 73 -2.92 -3.18 -23.42
C TYR A 73 -3.56 -3.10 -22.03
N PHE A 74 -3.65 -1.90 -21.44
CA PHE A 74 -4.23 -1.75 -20.10
C PHE A 74 -5.75 -2.00 -20.10
N ALA A 75 -6.45 -1.69 -21.19
CA ALA A 75 -7.86 -2.06 -21.34
C ALA A 75 -8.02 -3.59 -21.35
N HIS A 76 -7.15 -4.31 -22.06
CA HIS A 76 -7.12 -5.77 -22.04
C HIS A 76 -6.83 -6.33 -20.64
N CYS A 77 -5.84 -5.79 -19.92
CA CYS A 77 -5.54 -6.19 -18.54
C CYS A 77 -6.73 -5.98 -17.59
N GLU A 78 -7.44 -4.87 -17.72
CA GLU A 78 -8.64 -4.59 -16.91
C GLU A 78 -9.78 -5.57 -17.22
N MET A 79 -9.97 -5.93 -18.49
CA MET A 79 -10.95 -6.93 -18.92
C MET A 79 -10.62 -8.32 -18.34
N GLU A 80 -9.37 -8.77 -18.43
CA GLU A 80 -8.94 -10.03 -17.84
C GLU A 80 -9.01 -10.01 -16.31
N ARG A 81 -8.70 -8.88 -15.66
CA ARG A 81 -8.86 -8.72 -14.20
C ARG A 81 -10.30 -8.96 -13.78
N ARG A 82 -11.27 -8.38 -14.49
CA ARG A 82 -12.71 -8.58 -14.19
C ARG A 82 -13.15 -10.01 -14.40
N LYS A 83 -12.74 -10.60 -15.53
CA LYS A 83 -13.04 -11.99 -15.85
C LYS A 83 -12.54 -12.95 -14.77
N ASN A 84 -11.32 -12.73 -14.27
CA ASN A 84 -10.67 -13.64 -13.32
C ASN A 84 -11.10 -13.40 -11.86
N TYR A 85 -11.41 -12.17 -11.49
CA TYR A 85 -11.67 -11.79 -10.09
C TYR A 85 -13.14 -11.44 -9.79
N GLY A 86 -14.00 -11.29 -10.80
CA GLY A 86 -15.40 -10.93 -10.61
C GLY A 86 -15.54 -9.65 -9.77
N GLN A 87 -16.33 -9.70 -8.71
CA GLN A 87 -16.53 -8.55 -7.80
C GLN A 87 -15.22 -8.05 -7.15
N TRP A 88 -14.22 -8.92 -6.94
CA TRP A 88 -12.92 -8.52 -6.39
C TRP A 88 -12.15 -7.57 -7.32
N ALA A 89 -12.49 -7.49 -8.61
CA ALA A 89 -11.93 -6.47 -9.49
C ALA A 89 -12.32 -5.04 -9.09
N ARG A 90 -13.26 -4.82 -8.18
CA ARG A 90 -13.52 -3.47 -7.63
C ARG A 90 -12.46 -3.03 -6.64
N LEU A 91 -11.66 -3.95 -6.12
CA LEU A 91 -10.60 -3.66 -5.20
C LEU A 91 -9.40 -3.05 -5.95
N VAL A 92 -9.06 -1.82 -5.57
CA VAL A 92 -7.89 -1.09 -6.07
C VAL A 92 -6.87 -1.04 -4.93
N PRO A 93 -5.82 -1.88 -4.97
CA PRO A 93 -4.85 -1.91 -3.90
C PRO A 93 -3.86 -0.75 -4.01
N GLY A 94 -3.38 -0.29 -2.87
CA GLY A 94 -2.42 0.80 -2.72
C GLY A 94 -1.09 0.33 -2.10
N PRO A 95 -0.26 1.29 -1.64
CA PRO A 95 0.97 0.99 -0.92
C PRO A 95 0.73 0.06 0.27
N SER A 96 1.66 -0.86 0.48
CA SER A 96 1.55 -1.92 1.48
C SER A 96 2.93 -2.27 2.03
N THR A 97 2.96 -2.83 3.24
CA THR A 97 4.16 -3.40 3.84
C THR A 97 3.89 -4.81 4.36
N VAL A 98 4.71 -5.75 3.93
CA VAL A 98 4.88 -7.06 4.55
C VAL A 98 6.00 -6.93 5.58
N PHE A 99 5.63 -7.17 6.83
CA PHE A 99 6.54 -7.11 7.96
C PHE A 99 7.74 -8.05 7.76
N PRO A 100 8.98 -7.65 8.11
CA PRO A 100 9.33 -6.39 8.77
C PRO A 100 9.70 -5.26 7.80
N ASN A 101 10.19 -5.57 6.60
CA ASN A 101 10.95 -4.60 5.79
C ASN A 101 10.75 -4.78 4.28
N MET A 102 9.64 -5.35 3.84
CA MET A 102 9.29 -5.41 2.42
C MET A 102 8.06 -4.54 2.15
N SER A 103 8.16 -3.59 1.23
CA SER A 103 7.03 -2.78 0.79
C SER A 103 6.69 -3.06 -0.67
N TYR A 104 5.43 -2.87 -1.06
CA TYR A 104 5.03 -3.03 -2.44
C TYR A 104 3.93 -2.03 -2.85
N LEU A 105 3.96 -1.62 -4.12
CA LEU A 105 2.87 -0.90 -4.79
C LEU A 105 2.36 -1.80 -5.92
N PRO A 106 1.11 -2.29 -5.87
CA PRO A 106 0.62 -3.21 -6.91
C PRO A 106 0.28 -2.55 -8.24
N ARG A 107 0.04 -1.24 -8.23
CA ARG A 107 -0.51 -0.51 -9.37
C ARG A 107 0.57 0.29 -10.10
N GLN A 108 0.64 1.60 -9.89
CA GLN A 108 1.52 2.47 -10.67
C GLN A 108 2.25 3.42 -9.71
N PRO A 109 3.59 3.46 -9.73
CA PRO A 109 4.49 2.43 -10.26
C PRO A 109 4.26 1.05 -9.62
N ARG A 110 4.40 -0.03 -10.39
CA ARG A 110 4.30 -1.40 -9.86
C ARG A 110 5.65 -1.80 -9.29
N THR A 111 5.76 -1.90 -7.96
CA THR A 111 7.05 -2.09 -7.29
C THR A 111 7.02 -3.09 -6.15
N ILE A 112 8.17 -3.72 -5.94
CA ILE A 112 8.54 -4.37 -4.68
C ILE A 112 9.82 -3.68 -4.20
N SER A 113 9.89 -3.37 -2.92
CA SER A 113 11.06 -2.79 -2.26
C SER A 113 11.44 -3.61 -1.03
N ALA A 114 12.72 -3.89 -0.85
CA ALA A 114 13.30 -4.41 0.39
C ALA A 114 14.17 -3.33 1.03
N TRP A 115 13.95 -3.08 2.32
CA TRP A 115 14.69 -2.08 3.10
C TRP A 115 15.75 -2.79 3.93
N HIS A 116 16.99 -2.86 3.44
CA HIS A 116 18.08 -3.58 4.09
C HIS A 116 18.75 -2.69 5.15
N PRO A 117 18.63 -3.01 6.45
CA PRO A 117 19.22 -2.18 7.50
C PRO A 117 20.76 -2.20 7.44
N ARG A 118 21.37 -1.03 7.67
CA ARG A 118 22.82 -0.81 7.78
C ARG A 118 23.10 -0.06 9.09
N GLY A 119 22.67 -0.67 10.19
CA GLY A 119 22.58 -0.01 11.50
C GLY A 119 21.29 0.80 11.67
N PRO A 120 21.14 1.52 12.78
CA PRO A 120 19.94 2.33 13.06
C PRO A 120 19.85 3.60 12.21
N ASP A 121 20.97 4.07 11.65
CA ASP A 121 21.07 5.38 11.01
C ASP A 121 21.09 5.33 9.47
N SER A 122 21.12 4.13 8.88
CA SER A 122 21.12 3.99 7.43
C SER A 122 20.52 2.67 6.97
N HIS A 123 20.07 2.63 5.72
CA HIS A 123 19.57 1.44 5.06
C HIS A 123 19.86 1.51 3.55
N GLU A 124 19.87 0.35 2.89
CA GLU A 124 19.81 0.27 1.44
C GLU A 124 18.39 -0.06 1.00
N ALA A 125 17.84 0.72 0.07
CA ALA A 125 16.56 0.45 -0.56
C ALA A 125 16.77 -0.31 -1.87
N TRP A 126 16.47 -1.60 -1.89
CA TRP A 126 16.48 -2.39 -3.13
C TRP A 126 15.08 -2.41 -3.71
N ARG A 127 14.88 -1.76 -4.85
CA ARG A 127 13.57 -1.63 -5.50
C ARG A 127 13.57 -2.27 -6.88
N TRP A 128 12.60 -3.14 -7.10
CA TRP A 128 12.31 -3.75 -8.40
C TRP A 128 11.02 -3.18 -8.97
N PHE A 129 11.05 -2.90 -10.26
CA PHE A 129 9.90 -2.46 -11.04
C PHE A 129 9.37 -3.64 -11.85
N LEU A 130 8.08 -3.92 -11.72
CA LEU A 130 7.47 -5.10 -12.29
C LEU A 130 6.70 -4.74 -13.56
N ILE A 131 7.02 -5.42 -14.66
CA ILE A 131 6.30 -5.31 -15.92
C ILE A 131 5.94 -6.71 -16.39
N ASP A 132 4.76 -6.87 -16.97
CA ASP A 132 4.28 -8.16 -17.42
C ASP A 132 5.16 -8.70 -18.56
N LYS A 133 5.54 -9.98 -18.46
CA LYS A 133 6.47 -10.64 -19.39
C LYS A 133 6.04 -10.51 -20.85
N ASN A 134 4.74 -10.63 -21.11
CA ASN A 134 4.16 -10.63 -22.45
C ASN A 134 3.66 -9.24 -22.90
N ALA A 135 3.93 -8.18 -22.14
CA ALA A 135 3.58 -6.83 -22.56
C ALA A 135 4.31 -6.45 -23.87
N PRO A 136 3.64 -5.72 -24.78
CA PRO A 136 4.28 -5.14 -25.96
C PRO A 136 5.54 -4.35 -25.63
N ALA A 137 6.51 -4.31 -26.54
CA ALA A 137 7.77 -3.59 -26.33
C ALA A 137 7.55 -2.11 -25.98
N GLU A 138 6.58 -1.45 -26.64
CA GLU A 138 6.21 -0.06 -26.36
C GLU A 138 5.66 0.13 -24.95
N VAL A 139 4.84 -0.80 -24.46
CA VAL A 139 4.33 -0.79 -23.08
C VAL A 139 5.47 -0.95 -22.07
N LYS A 140 6.40 -1.88 -22.34
CA LYS A 140 7.57 -2.08 -21.47
C LYS A 140 8.42 -0.82 -21.39
N GLU A 141 8.68 -0.17 -22.52
CA GLU A 141 9.49 1.02 -22.57
C GLU A 141 8.81 2.22 -21.90
N PHE A 142 7.52 2.41 -22.18
CA PHE A 142 6.70 3.41 -21.52
C PHE A 142 6.74 3.24 -19.98
N LEU A 143 6.49 2.04 -19.47
CA LEU A 143 6.49 1.77 -18.04
C LEU A 143 7.88 1.95 -17.43
N ARG A 144 8.94 1.50 -18.12
CA ARG A 144 10.32 1.69 -17.65
C ARG A 144 10.63 3.18 -17.41
N HIS A 145 10.32 4.03 -18.39
CA HIS A 145 10.55 5.48 -18.27
C HIS A 145 9.68 6.12 -17.19
N TYR A 146 8.38 5.80 -17.17
CA TYR A 146 7.47 6.33 -16.18
C TYR A 146 7.89 5.93 -14.76
N TYR A 147 8.21 4.66 -14.53
CA TYR A 147 8.55 4.14 -13.21
C TYR A 147 9.83 4.74 -12.62
N ILE A 148 10.89 4.83 -13.43
CA ILE A 148 12.17 5.40 -13.00
C ILE A 148 12.04 6.91 -12.73
N SER A 149 11.31 7.65 -13.58
CA SER A 149 11.12 9.10 -13.40
C SER A 149 10.17 9.43 -12.26
N TYR A 150 9.28 8.52 -11.86
CA TYR A 150 8.32 8.74 -10.77
C TYR A 150 8.92 8.33 -9.42
N SER A 151 9.41 7.10 -9.28
CA SER A 151 9.83 6.52 -8.00
C SER A 151 11.14 5.72 -8.07
N GLY A 152 11.96 5.95 -9.10
CA GLY A 152 13.34 5.46 -9.16
C GLY A 152 14.27 6.31 -8.28
N PRO A 153 15.59 6.01 -8.28
CA PRO A 153 16.57 6.77 -7.47
C PRO A 153 16.63 8.27 -7.75
N ALA A 154 16.23 8.71 -8.94
CA ALA A 154 16.09 10.12 -9.33
C ALA A 154 14.61 10.50 -9.60
N GLY A 155 13.66 9.71 -9.10
CA GLY A 155 12.24 9.93 -9.30
C GLY A 155 11.73 11.10 -8.47
N LEU A 156 10.74 11.84 -8.97
CA LEU A 156 10.27 13.05 -8.27
C LEU A 156 9.57 12.70 -6.94
N THR A 157 8.67 11.72 -6.94
CA THR A 157 7.98 11.28 -5.70
C THR A 157 8.94 10.63 -4.72
N GLU A 158 9.95 9.89 -5.20
CA GLU A 158 10.95 9.30 -4.30
C GLU A 158 11.79 10.38 -3.61
N GLN A 159 12.12 11.47 -4.31
CA GLN A 159 12.85 12.59 -3.71
C GLN A 159 12.05 13.26 -2.57
N ASP A 160 10.75 13.51 -2.77
CA ASP A 160 9.87 14.06 -1.74
C ASP A 160 9.77 13.12 -0.51
N ASP A 161 9.67 11.80 -0.75
CA ASP A 161 9.65 10.81 0.33
C ASP A 161 11.00 10.71 1.07
N MET A 162 12.12 10.75 0.33
CA MET A 162 13.46 10.74 0.90
C MET A 162 13.74 11.97 1.76
N GLU A 163 13.23 13.15 1.37
CA GLU A 163 13.32 14.36 2.21
C GLU A 163 12.64 14.11 3.56
N ASN A 164 11.39 13.63 3.57
CA ASN A 164 10.65 13.32 4.78
C ASN A 164 11.43 12.36 5.69
N TRP A 165 11.95 11.27 5.13
CA TRP A 165 12.63 10.23 5.91
C TRP A 165 13.94 10.73 6.51
N ASN A 166 14.77 11.42 5.73
CA ASN A 166 16.06 11.91 6.18
C ASN A 166 15.91 13.00 7.25
N TYR A 167 14.94 13.90 7.10
CA TYR A 167 14.69 14.96 8.09
C TYR A 167 14.09 14.38 9.38
N ALA A 168 13.12 13.47 9.28
CA ALA A 168 12.54 12.82 10.45
C ALA A 168 13.59 12.01 11.23
N HIS A 169 14.46 11.28 10.52
CA HIS A 169 15.56 10.54 11.14
C HIS A 169 16.53 11.49 11.85
N ASN A 170 17.05 12.50 11.16
CA ASN A 170 18.02 13.42 11.73
C ASN A 170 17.45 14.19 12.95
N ALA A 171 16.19 14.64 12.87
CA ALA A 171 15.52 15.30 13.98
C ALA A 171 15.36 14.37 15.21
N SER A 172 15.11 13.07 14.97
CA SER A 172 14.98 12.06 16.03
C SER A 172 16.27 11.78 16.80
N GLN A 173 17.43 12.15 16.25
CA GLN A 173 18.73 11.98 16.92
C GLN A 173 18.98 13.04 18.00
N GLY A 174 18.12 14.06 18.10
CA GLY A 174 18.25 15.13 19.10
C GLY A 174 18.05 14.63 20.54
N VAL A 175 18.92 15.06 21.47
CA VAL A 175 18.86 14.69 22.90
C VAL A 175 17.52 15.05 23.55
N ILE A 176 16.93 16.19 23.18
CA ILE A 176 15.61 16.61 23.68
C ILE A 176 14.49 15.84 22.98
N ALA A 177 14.59 15.64 21.66
CA ALA A 177 13.56 14.97 20.86
C ALA A 177 13.28 13.55 21.37
N ARG A 178 14.33 12.78 21.72
CA ARG A 178 14.23 11.42 22.26
C ARG A 178 13.51 11.29 23.61
N ARG A 179 13.21 12.40 24.29
CA ARG A 179 12.46 12.38 25.56
C ARG A 179 10.95 12.27 25.35
N PHE A 180 10.48 12.45 24.12
CA PHE A 180 9.05 12.47 23.80
C PHE A 180 8.70 11.37 22.80
N PRO A 181 7.56 10.69 22.97
CA PRO A 181 7.10 9.70 22.00
C PRO A 181 6.54 10.37 20.74
N TYR A 182 6.59 9.65 19.62
CA TYR A 182 5.79 9.99 18.45
C TYR A 182 4.30 9.81 18.75
N ASN A 183 3.47 10.70 18.20
CA ASN A 183 2.01 10.59 18.30
C ASN A 183 1.50 9.67 17.17
N TYR A 184 0.88 8.55 17.54
CA TYR A 184 0.20 7.62 16.62
C TYR A 184 -1.31 7.51 16.91
N GLN A 185 -1.91 8.58 17.44
CA GLN A 185 -3.30 8.59 17.90
C GLN A 185 -4.31 8.83 16.77
N MET A 186 -3.90 9.03 15.51
CA MET A 186 -4.82 9.32 14.42
C MET A 186 -5.83 8.17 14.21
N GLY A 187 -7.11 8.48 14.38
CA GLY A 187 -8.22 7.52 14.31
C GLY A 187 -8.32 6.55 15.50
N MET A 188 -7.58 6.76 16.59
CA MET A 188 -7.76 6.00 17.82
C MET A 188 -9.10 6.37 18.49
N GLY A 189 -9.83 5.37 18.99
CA GLY A 189 -11.16 5.57 19.60
C GLY A 189 -12.30 5.80 18.59
N PHE A 190 -12.00 5.84 17.28
CA PHE A 190 -12.99 5.97 16.21
C PHE A 190 -13.19 4.64 15.51
N ASP A 191 -13.96 3.76 16.15
CA ASP A 191 -14.50 2.55 15.53
C ASP A 191 -15.73 2.95 14.72
N GLY A 192 -15.51 3.31 13.45
CA GLY A 192 -16.60 3.44 12.50
C GLY A 192 -17.40 2.13 12.41
N PRO A 193 -18.64 2.18 11.90
CA PRO A 193 -19.43 0.97 11.69
C PRO A 193 -18.64 -0.06 10.85
N PRO A 194 -18.96 -1.37 10.97
CA PRO A 194 -18.39 -2.38 10.11
C PRO A 194 -18.38 -1.91 8.66
N VAL A 195 -17.25 -2.08 8.00
CA VAL A 195 -17.11 -1.65 6.61
C VAL A 195 -18.05 -2.50 5.76
N ASP A 196 -18.98 -1.86 5.08
CA ASP A 196 -19.74 -2.51 4.02
C ASP A 196 -18.79 -2.78 2.85
N THR A 197 -18.43 -4.05 2.68
CA THR A 197 -17.58 -4.54 1.60
C THR A 197 -18.39 -5.08 0.43
N ASP A 198 -19.71 -4.85 0.41
CA ASP A 198 -20.63 -5.31 -0.62
C ASP A 198 -20.51 -6.82 -0.88
N GLY A 199 -20.45 -7.59 0.21
CA GLY A 199 -20.35 -9.05 0.19
C GLY A 199 -18.93 -9.62 0.02
N LEU A 200 -17.90 -8.80 -0.11
CA LEU A 200 -16.51 -9.28 -0.19
C LEU A 200 -15.98 -9.67 1.19
N ASP A 201 -15.57 -10.93 1.36
CA ASP A 201 -14.94 -11.44 2.58
C ASP A 201 -13.46 -10.98 2.66
N MET A 202 -13.27 -9.73 3.07
CA MET A 202 -11.95 -9.11 3.16
C MET A 202 -11.30 -9.42 4.52
N PRO A 203 -10.10 -10.05 4.54
CA PRO A 203 -9.46 -10.42 5.79
C PRO A 203 -8.77 -9.22 6.46
N GLY A 204 -8.46 -9.36 7.75
CA GLY A 204 -7.76 -8.36 8.54
C GLY A 204 -8.71 -7.38 9.26
N LYS A 205 -8.11 -6.45 10.02
CA LYS A 205 -8.85 -5.38 10.69
C LYS A 205 -8.98 -4.21 9.72
N ILE A 206 -10.20 -3.92 9.29
CA ILE A 206 -10.49 -2.94 8.25
C ILE A 206 -11.01 -1.65 8.88
N ARG A 207 -10.49 -0.50 8.40
CA ARG A 207 -10.97 0.83 8.73
C ARG A 207 -11.44 1.55 7.49
N ASN A 208 -12.69 2.00 7.49
CA ASN A 208 -13.17 2.96 6.49
C ASN A 208 -12.67 4.36 6.83
N VAL A 209 -11.83 4.92 5.97
CA VAL A 209 -11.23 6.25 6.11
C VAL A 209 -11.71 7.21 5.02
N THR A 210 -12.83 6.93 4.36
CA THR A 210 -13.34 7.76 3.26
C THR A 210 -13.59 9.21 3.68
N ALA A 211 -14.24 9.40 4.84
CA ALA A 211 -14.50 10.72 5.41
C ALA A 211 -13.25 11.28 6.13
N ALA A 212 -12.61 10.47 6.97
CA ALA A 212 -11.45 10.87 7.77
C ALA A 212 -10.16 11.12 6.96
N LYS A 213 -10.11 10.62 5.71
CA LYS A 213 -8.98 10.65 4.75
C LYS A 213 -7.75 9.85 5.15
N ALA A 214 -7.47 9.69 6.44
CA ALA A 214 -6.34 8.91 6.93
C ALA A 214 -6.57 8.36 8.35
N THR A 215 -5.83 7.32 8.69
CA THR A 215 -5.67 6.80 10.05
C THR A 215 -4.25 6.23 10.21
N GLU A 216 -3.82 6.00 11.44
CA GLU A 216 -2.55 5.32 11.75
C GLU A 216 -2.77 3.89 12.26
N HIS A 217 -3.90 3.29 11.90
CA HIS A 217 -4.27 1.93 12.30
C HIS A 217 -3.20 0.89 11.91
N ASN A 218 -2.70 0.97 10.67
CA ASN A 218 -1.70 0.04 10.16
C ASN A 218 -0.34 0.23 10.86
N GLN A 219 0.06 1.47 11.12
CA GLN A 219 1.29 1.84 11.81
C GLN A 219 1.27 1.30 13.25
N ARG A 220 0.14 1.44 13.96
CA ARG A 220 -0.03 0.85 15.29
C ARG A 220 0.10 -0.67 15.25
N GLY A 221 -0.52 -1.35 14.28
CA GLY A 221 -0.38 -2.80 14.11
C GLY A 221 1.07 -3.23 13.84
N PHE A 222 1.80 -2.49 13.01
CA PHE A 222 3.22 -2.74 12.73
C PHE A 222 4.09 -2.58 13.97
N TYR A 223 3.97 -1.46 14.70
CA TYR A 223 4.80 -1.19 15.86
C TYR A 223 4.45 -2.06 17.06
N GLN A 224 3.18 -2.46 17.21
CA GLN A 224 2.80 -3.50 18.16
C GLN A 224 3.56 -4.79 17.84
N ARG A 225 3.51 -5.24 16.59
CA ARG A 225 4.19 -6.48 16.18
C ARG A 225 5.70 -6.40 16.35
N TRP A 226 6.30 -5.27 15.99
CA TRP A 226 7.71 -5.01 16.22
C TRP A 226 8.07 -5.13 17.70
N SER A 227 7.29 -4.53 18.60
CA SER A 227 7.51 -4.60 20.04
C SER A 227 7.43 -6.04 20.57
N GLU A 228 6.47 -6.84 20.08
CA GLU A 228 6.37 -8.25 20.44
C GLU A 228 7.65 -9.01 20.07
N PHE A 229 8.14 -8.85 18.84
CA PHE A 229 9.40 -9.47 18.38
C PHE A 229 10.64 -9.01 19.16
N MET A 230 10.66 -7.77 19.65
CA MET A 230 11.78 -7.26 20.44
C MET A 230 11.77 -7.74 21.89
N ASN A 231 10.61 -8.16 22.41
CA ASN A 231 10.43 -8.55 23.82
C ASN A 231 10.25 -10.06 24.03
N VAL A 232 9.87 -10.82 22.99
CA VAL A 232 9.61 -12.26 23.06
C VAL A 232 10.55 -13.00 22.11
N GLY A 233 11.26 -13.99 22.64
CA GLY A 233 12.36 -14.67 21.92
C GLY A 233 11.95 -15.89 21.09
N ASP A 234 10.73 -16.42 21.23
CA ASP A 234 10.33 -17.68 20.62
C ASP A 234 9.15 -17.54 19.63
N TRP A 235 9.20 -18.38 18.59
CA TRP A 235 8.22 -18.38 17.53
C TRP A 235 6.87 -18.97 17.94
N ASP A 236 6.79 -19.81 18.98
CA ASP A 236 5.54 -20.44 19.39
C ASP A 236 4.61 -19.43 20.06
N THR A 237 5.19 -18.50 20.82
CA THR A 237 4.51 -17.35 21.40
C THR A 237 4.19 -16.30 20.32
N LEU A 238 5.13 -16.03 19.41
CA LEU A 238 4.96 -15.01 18.39
C LEU A 238 3.98 -15.43 17.28
N ALA A 239 3.98 -16.68 16.84
CA ALA A 239 3.21 -17.16 15.70
C ALA A 239 1.80 -17.62 16.10
N THR A 240 1.03 -16.75 16.75
CA THR A 240 -0.32 -17.05 17.26
C THR A 240 -1.27 -17.60 16.18
N TRP A 241 -1.06 -17.26 14.91
CA TRP A 241 -1.83 -17.78 13.77
C TRP A 241 -1.56 -19.26 13.44
N ARG A 242 -0.46 -19.85 13.93
CA ARG A 242 -0.16 -21.29 13.75
C ARG A 242 -0.96 -22.16 14.72
N ASN A 243 -1.29 -21.63 15.89
CA ASN A 243 -1.93 -22.38 16.98
C ASN A 243 -3.47 -22.45 16.84
N GLY A 244 -4.05 -21.66 15.93
CA GLY A 244 -5.51 -21.59 15.68
C GLY A 244 -6.12 -22.83 15.01
N HIS A 245 -5.33 -23.77 14.49
CA HIS A 245 -5.85 -25.03 13.91
C HIS A 245 -5.98 -26.18 14.94
N ALA A 246 -5.49 -26.02 16.17
CA ALA A 246 -5.51 -27.10 17.15
C ALA A 246 -6.81 -27.20 17.97
N ASN A 247 -7.63 -26.14 18.03
CA ASN A 247 -8.82 -26.06 18.89
C ASN A 247 -10.09 -25.56 18.17
N GLY A 248 -10.31 -26.04 16.94
CA GLY A 248 -11.58 -25.85 16.24
C GLY A 248 -12.25 -27.19 16.01
N THR A 249 -13.24 -27.54 16.83
CA THR A 249 -14.18 -28.61 16.52
C THR A 249 -14.79 -28.31 15.15
N ASN A 250 -14.49 -29.19 14.20
CA ASN A 250 -14.93 -29.14 12.83
C ASN A 250 -16.44 -29.41 12.78
N THR A 251 -17.24 -28.35 12.69
CA THR A 251 -18.64 -28.44 12.22
C THR A 251 -18.87 -27.36 11.19
N GLY A 252 -18.73 -27.71 9.91
CA GLY A 252 -19.16 -26.85 8.83
C GLY A 252 -18.43 -27.11 7.53
N ASN A 253 -18.98 -28.00 6.71
CA ASN A 253 -18.60 -28.19 5.30
C ASN A 253 -18.63 -26.85 4.56
N GLY A 254 -17.46 -26.33 4.20
CA GLY A 254 -17.31 -25.25 3.23
C GLY A 254 -16.20 -25.64 2.26
N LYS A 255 -16.58 -26.15 1.09
CA LYS A 255 -15.64 -26.39 -0.01
C LYS A 255 -15.04 -25.05 -0.43
N ALA A 256 -13.72 -24.94 -0.34
CA ALA A 256 -12.97 -23.89 -1.01
C ALA A 256 -13.10 -24.09 -2.54
N LEU A 257 -13.51 -23.02 -3.22
CA LEU A 257 -13.27 -22.79 -4.64
C LEU A 257 -12.36 -21.56 -4.74
#